data_AF-A0A7X8BH68-F1
#
_entry.id   AF-A0A7X8BH68-F1
#
_cell.length_a   1.000
_cell.length_b   1.000
_cell.length_c   1.000
_cell.angle_alpha   90.00
_cell.angle_beta   90.00
_cell.angle_gamma   90.00
#
_symmetry.space_group_name_H-M   'P 1'
#
loop_
_entity.id
_entity.type
_entity.pdbx_description
1 polymer ?
#
loop_
_entity_poly.entity_id
_entity_poly.type
_entity_poly.pdbx_seq_one_letter_code
_entity_poly.pdbx_strand_id
1 'polypeptide(L)'
;VYEAMAYQVAREIGARAAVLEGRVDAVVLTGGLAYSESFTGRIASRVAFIAPVRVYPGEDESAALAEGALRVLRGEEEPRNYA
;
A
#
# COMPACT_ATOMS: atom_id res chain seq x y z
N VAL A 1 1.21 -6.86 -21.58
CA VAL A 1 0.22 -6.23 -20.66
C VAL A 1 0.70 -6.24 -19.21
N TYR A 2 0.98 -7.40 -18.61
CA TYR A 2 1.34 -7.50 -17.18
C TYR A 2 2.60 -6.71 -16.79
N GLU A 3 3.61 -6.66 -17.66
CA GLU A 3 4.80 -5.82 -17.45
C GLU A 3 4.50 -4.32 -17.52
N ALA A 4 3.67 -3.88 -18.47
CA ALA A 4 3.26 -2.49 -18.59
C ALA A 4 2.49 -2.03 -17.35
N MET A 5 1.67 -2.91 -16.75
CA MET A 5 1.01 -2.65 -15.47
C MET A 5 2.01 -2.48 -14.33
N ALA A 6 2.99 -3.38 -14.19
CA ALA A 6 4.05 -3.25 -13.18
C ALA A 6 4.87 -1.96 -13.36
N TYR A 7 5.13 -1.57 -14.62
CA TYR A 7 5.79 -0.31 -14.95
C TYR A 7 4.97 0.91 -14.53
N GLN A 8 3.66 0.91 -14.79
CA GLN A 8 2.78 2.00 -14.37
C GLN A 8 2.72 2.11 -12.85
N VAL A 9 2.57 0.99 -12.13
CA VAL A 9 2.60 1.00 -10.65
C VAL A 9 3.93 1.56 -10.12
N ALA A 10 5.05 1.13 -10.69
CA ALA A 10 6.38 1.66 -10.32
C ALA A 10 6.50 3.17 -10.57
N ARG A 11 5.98 3.66 -11.70
CA ARG A 11 5.95 5.09 -12.02
C ARG A 11 5.13 5.88 -11.01
N GLU A 12 3.96 5.38 -10.61
CA GLU A 12 3.12 6.04 -9.61
C GLU A 12 3.80 6.06 -8.22
N ILE A 13 4.48 4.98 -7.82
CA ILE A 13 5.31 4.97 -6.60
C ILE A 13 6.40 6.06 -6.67
N GLY A 14 7.10 6.17 -7.80
CA GLY A 14 8.09 7.23 -8.02
C GLY A 14 7.50 8.64 -7.93
N ALA A 15 6.30 8.86 -8.47
CA ALA A 15 5.60 10.13 -8.35
C ALA A 15 5.27 10.48 -6.89
N ARG A 16 4.88 9.49 -6.07
CA ARG A 16 4.62 9.70 -4.64
C ARG A 16 5.89 9.94 -3.83
N ALA A 17 7.03 9.38 -4.23
CA ALA A 17 8.31 9.69 -3.60
C ALA A 17 8.64 11.19 -3.71
N ALA A 18 8.32 11.82 -4.84
CA ALA A 18 8.49 13.28 -5.01
C ALA A 18 7.60 14.09 -4.06
N VAL A 19 6.35 13.65 -3.81
CA VAL A 19 5.44 14.29 -2.84
C VAL A 19 6.02 14.27 -1.42
N LEU A 20 6.76 13.22 -1.08
CA LEU A 20 7.42 13.06 0.22
C LEU A 20 8.84 13.67 0.27
N GLU A 21 9.23 14.44 -0.75
CA GLU A 21 10.59 15.00 -0.88
C GLU A 21 11.70 13.93 -0.82
N GLY A 22 11.40 12.71 -1.30
CA GLY A 22 12.30 11.56 -1.23
C GLY A 22 12.46 10.94 0.17
N ARG A 23 11.81 11.49 1.20
CA ARG A 23 11.83 10.96 2.57
C ARG A 23 10.79 9.83 2.71
N VAL A 24 11.13 8.68 2.12
CA VAL A 24 10.27 7.49 2.13
C VAL A 24 10.89 6.43 3.03
N ASP A 25 10.19 6.03 4.09
CA ASP A 25 10.68 4.99 5.00
C ASP A 25 10.57 3.59 4.40
N ALA A 26 9.48 3.32 3.68
CA ALA A 26 9.24 2.05 3.00
C ALA A 26 8.21 2.20 1.87
N VAL A 27 8.29 1.30 0.89
CA VAL A 27 7.24 1.07 -0.11
C VAL A 27 6.52 -0.23 0.25
N VAL A 28 5.21 -0.17 0.49
CA VAL A 28 4.40 -1.33 0.83
C VAL A 28 3.60 -1.78 -0.39
N LEU A 29 3.78 -3.04 -0.80
CA LEU A 29 2.98 -3.70 -1.84
C LEU A 29 1.99 -4.65 -1.16
N THR A 30 0.70 -4.36 -1.30
CA THR A 30 -0.40 -5.14 -0.71
C THR A 30 -1.52 -5.40 -1.74
N GLY A 31 -2.64 -5.97 -1.32
CA GLY A 31 -3.74 -6.36 -2.20
C GLY A 31 -3.54 -7.72 -2.86
N GLY A 32 -4.55 -8.17 -3.60
CA GLY A 32 -4.53 -9.51 -4.23
C GLY A 32 -3.38 -9.75 -5.22
N LEU A 33 -2.90 -8.72 -5.93
CA LEU A 33 -1.78 -8.86 -6.87
C LEU A 33 -0.42 -9.03 -6.19
N ALA A 34 -0.31 -8.72 -4.90
CA ALA A 34 0.93 -8.86 -4.17
C ALA A 34 1.34 -10.33 -3.91
N TYR A 35 0.43 -11.30 -4.11
CA TYR A 35 0.77 -12.72 -4.13
C TYR A 35 1.65 -13.12 -5.33
N SER A 36 1.68 -12.32 -6.40
CA SER A 36 2.52 -12.60 -7.56
C SER A 36 3.93 -12.06 -7.35
N GLU A 37 4.87 -12.93 -6.98
CA GLU A 37 6.30 -12.57 -6.85
C GLU A 37 6.89 -11.98 -8.14
N SER A 38 6.44 -12.47 -9.30
CA SER A 38 6.87 -11.93 -10.60
C SER A 38 6.40 -10.48 -10.78
N PHE A 39 5.18 -10.16 -10.35
CA PHE A 39 4.65 -8.80 -10.41
C PHE A 39 5.36 -7.87 -9.42
N THR A 40 5.39 -8.26 -8.15
CA THR A 40 6.00 -7.46 -7.07
C THR A 40 7.50 -7.29 -7.29
N GLY A 41 8.21 -8.31 -7.78
CA GLY A 41 9.62 -8.24 -8.14
C GLY A 41 9.91 -7.25 -9.27
N ARG A 42 9.05 -7.18 -10.30
CA ARG A 42 9.18 -6.19 -11.39
C ARG A 42 8.98 -4.77 -10.88
N ILE A 43 8.05 -4.54 -9.96
CA ILE A 43 7.87 -3.24 -9.31
C ILE A 43 9.10 -2.92 -8.44
N ALA A 44 9.48 -3.84 -7.56
CA ALA A 44 10.57 -3.67 -6.61
C ALA A 44 11.89 -3.32 -7.30
N SER A 45 12.25 -4.01 -8.39
CA SER A 45 13.46 -3.72 -9.16
C SER A 45 13.56 -2.27 -9.67
N ARG A 46 12.43 -1.59 -9.84
CA ARG A 46 12.35 -0.21 -10.33
C ARG A 46 12.32 0.83 -9.21
N VAL A 47 11.83 0.48 -8.02
CA VAL A 47 11.56 1.45 -6.94
C VAL A 47 12.42 1.24 -5.69
N ALA A 48 13.19 0.14 -5.62
CA ALA A 48 14.03 -0.16 -4.45
C ALA A 48 15.15 0.88 -4.20
N PHE A 49 15.47 1.72 -5.19
CA PHE A 49 16.39 2.85 -5.00
C PHE A 49 15.78 3.97 -4.13
N ILE A 50 14.45 4.00 -3.99
CA ILE A 50 13.72 5.01 -3.22
C ILE A 50 13.73 4.65 -1.74
N ALA A 51 13.34 3.41 -1.42
CA ALA A 51 13.23 2.90 -0.05
C ALA A 51 13.10 1.36 -0.05
N PRO A 52 13.27 0.69 1.11
CA PRO A 52 12.98 -0.73 1.26
C PRO A 52 11.56 -1.10 0.82
N VAL A 53 11.43 -2.11 -0.03
CA VAL A 53 10.14 -2.62 -0.50
C VAL A 53 9.69 -3.77 0.40
N ARG A 54 8.49 -3.67 0.98
CA ARG A 54 7.87 -4.73 1.81
C ARG A 54 6.62 -5.23 1.12
N VAL A 55 6.44 -6.54 1.09
CA VAL A 55 5.28 -7.19 0.45
C VAL A 55 4.41 -7.82 1.53
N TYR A 56 3.15 -7.39 1.60
CA TYR A 56 2.14 -7.90 2.51
C TYR A 56 0.91 -8.31 1.69
N PRO A 57 0.89 -9.54 1.14
CA PRO A 57 -0.17 -9.99 0.25
C PRO A 57 -1.54 -10.06 0.91
N GLY A 58 -2.58 -9.84 0.10
CA GLY A 58 -3.96 -9.95 0.54
C GLY A 58 -4.48 -8.69 1.22
N GLU A 59 -5.68 -8.84 1.78
CA GLU A 59 -6.49 -7.78 2.39
C GLU A 59 -7.20 -8.42 3.60
N ASP A 60 -7.41 -7.64 4.67
CA ASP A 60 -8.16 -8.09 5.85
C ASP A 60 -9.32 -7.13 6.12
N GLU A 61 -10.17 -6.95 5.12
CA GLU A 61 -11.23 -5.94 5.13
C GLU A 61 -12.24 -6.18 6.25
N SER A 62 -12.66 -7.43 6.46
CA SER A 62 -13.66 -7.76 7.48
C SER A 62 -13.14 -7.49 8.89
N ALA A 63 -11.89 -7.85 9.19
CA ALA A 63 -11.29 -7.54 10.48
C ALA A 63 -11.06 -6.03 10.63
N ALA A 64 -10.53 -5.35 9.61
CA ALA A 64 -10.31 -3.91 9.64
C ALA A 64 -11.59 -3.10 9.90
N LEU A 65 -12.72 -3.52 9.31
CA LEU A 65 -14.04 -2.94 9.57
C LEU A 65 -14.50 -3.19 11.01
N ALA A 66 -14.39 -4.42 11.50
CA ALA A 66 -14.76 -4.77 12.87
C ALA A 66 -13.90 -4.00 13.90
N GLU A 67 -12.60 -3.90 13.67
CA GLU A 67 -11.67 -3.14 14.50
C GLU A 67 -11.98 -1.64 14.48
N GLY A 68 -12.29 -1.08 13.30
CA GLY A 68 -12.72 0.31 13.18
C GLY A 68 -13.97 0.62 14.00
N ALA A 69 -14.99 -0.24 13.91
CA ALA A 69 -16.20 -0.11 14.73
C ALA A 69 -15.91 -0.28 16.23
N LEU A 70 -15.04 -1.23 16.59
CA LEU A 70 -14.67 -1.49 17.97
C LEU A 70 -13.95 -0.31 18.63
N ARG A 71 -13.07 0.41 17.91
CA ARG A 71 -12.40 1.62 18.43
C ARG A 71 -13.41 2.70 18.82
N VAL A 72 -14.45 2.91 18.01
CA VAL A 72 -15.53 3.85 18.33
C VAL A 72 -16.32 3.39 19.55
N LEU A 73 -16.69 2.10 19.61
CA LEU A 73 -17.44 1.55 20.75
C LEU A 73 -16.64 1.59 22.07
N ARG A 74 -15.32 1.61 22.00
CA ARG A 74 -14.42 1.75 23.17
C ARG A 74 -14.08 3.20 23.53
N GLY A 75 -14.50 4.18 22.74
CA GLY A 75 -14.13 5.59 22.92
C GLY A 75 -12.66 5.90 22.60
N GLU A 76 -11.99 5.04 21.82
CA GLU A 76 -10.62 5.25 21.33
C GLU A 76 -10.60 6.16 20.08
N GLU A 77 -11.73 6.25 19.37
CA GLU A 77 -11.90 7.06 18.17
C GLU A 77 -13.30 7.70 18.15
N GLU A 78 -13.40 8.99 17.81
CA GLU A 78 -14.69 9.69 17.69
C GLU A 78 -15.36 9.37 16.34
N PRO A 79 -16.66 9.01 16.33
CA PRO A 79 -17.37 8.78 15.08
C PRO A 79 -17.54 10.08 14.30
N ARG A 80 -17.31 10.03 12.99
CA ARG A 80 -17.50 11.18 12.10
C ARG A 80 -18.96 11.26 11.62
N ASN A 81 -19.52 12.47 11.59
CA ASN A 81 -20.82 12.75 10.99
C ASN A 81 -20.61 13.31 9.57
N TYR A 82 -21.26 12.66 8.60
CA TYR A 82 -21.15 12.99 7.17
C TYR A 82 -22.49 13.45 6.56
N ALA A 83 -23.50 13.68 7.39
CA ALA A 83 -24.79 14.26 6.97
C ALA A 83 -24.66 15.73 6.57
#